data_AF-A0A3D1M7J1-F1
#
_entry.id   AF-A0A3D1M7J1-F1
#
_cell.length_a   1.000
_cell.length_b   1.000
_cell.length_c   1.000
_cell.angle_alpha   90.00
_cell.angle_beta   90.00
_cell.angle_gamma   90.00
#
_symmetry.space_group_name_H-M   'P 1'
#
loop_
_entity.id
_entity.type
_entity.pdbx_description
1 polymer ?
#
loop_
_entity_poly.entity_id
_entity_poly.type
_entity_poly.pdbx_seq_one_letter_code
_entity_poly.pdbx_strand_id
1 'polypeptide(L)'
;MGQVPEFGIQVMAHCKREGITQHELADEMGVTRTYLNLVLNGKVGKTSGCDSLVKSIRNKFPDIKEPYECTSPDPIIAGGKEET
;
A
#
# COMPACT_ATOMS: atom_id res chain seq x y z
N MET A 1 8.84 -7.89 -13.23
CA MET A 1 7.50 -7.72 -12.65
C MET A 1 7.68 -7.29 -11.21
N GLY A 2 7.16 -6.12 -10.81
CA GLY A 2 7.32 -5.64 -9.42
C GLY A 2 6.57 -6.56 -8.46
N GLN A 3 7.23 -7.02 -7.41
CA GLN A 3 6.63 -7.90 -6.40
C GLN A 3 5.58 -7.09 -5.62
N VAL A 4 4.31 -7.45 -5.75
CA VAL A 4 3.24 -6.87 -4.93
C VAL A 4 3.38 -7.44 -3.52
N PRO A 5 3.42 -6.60 -2.47
CA PRO A 5 3.56 -7.08 -1.10
C PRO A 5 2.32 -7.88 -0.68
N GLU A 6 2.53 -8.94 0.11
CA GLU A 6 1.45 -9.81 0.61
C GLU A 6 0.37 -9.04 1.37
N PHE A 7 0.75 -7.98 2.09
CA PHE A 7 -0.20 -7.05 2.70
C PHE A 7 -1.20 -6.49 1.70
N GLY A 8 -0.72 -6.02 0.53
CA GLY A 8 -1.58 -5.50 -0.52
C GLY A 8 -2.57 -6.54 -1.02
N ILE A 9 -2.12 -7.78 -1.16
CA ILE A 9 -2.96 -8.91 -1.57
C ILE A 9 -4.02 -9.21 -0.50
N GLN A 10 -3.65 -9.24 0.78
CA GLN A 10 -4.56 -9.51 1.89
C GLN A 10 -5.64 -8.43 2.02
N VAL A 11 -5.26 -7.14 1.94
CA VAL A 11 -6.21 -6.03 1.98
C VAL A 11 -7.18 -6.10 0.81
N MET A 12 -6.69 -6.40 -0.40
CA MET A 12 -7.54 -6.52 -1.59
C MET A 12 -8.49 -7.72 -1.51
N ALA A 13 -8.02 -8.86 -1.01
CA ALA A 13 -8.86 -10.02 -0.75
C ALA A 13 -9.96 -9.67 0.27
N HIS A 14 -9.63 -8.88 1.29
CA HIS A 14 -10.60 -8.44 2.29
C HIS A 14 -11.63 -7.46 1.71
N CYS A 15 -11.20 -6.48 0.91
CA CYS A 15 -12.11 -5.58 0.21
C CYS A 15 -13.11 -6.36 -0.65
N LYS A 16 -12.63 -7.36 -1.37
CA LYS A 16 -13.48 -8.24 -2.20
C LYS A 16 -14.47 -9.07 -1.37
N ARG A 17 -14.07 -9.54 -0.19
CA ARG A 17 -14.95 -10.27 0.74
C ARG A 17 -16.06 -9.39 1.30
N GLU A 18 -15.72 -8.15 1.68
CA GLU A 18 -16.64 -7.17 2.25
C GLU A 18 -17.51 -6.47 1.20
N GLY A 19 -17.20 -6.64 -0.09
CA GLY A 19 -17.90 -5.97 -1.19
C GLY A 19 -17.55 -4.48 -1.33
N ILE A 20 -16.48 -4.01 -0.69
CA ILE A 20 -16.02 -2.62 -0.76
C ILE A 20 -14.96 -2.44 -1.84
N THR A 21 -14.88 -1.24 -2.40
CA THR A 21 -13.85 -0.90 -3.39
C THR A 21 -12.61 -0.28 -2.74
N GLN A 22 -11.47 -0.30 -3.44
CA GLN A 22 -10.27 0.46 -3.02
C GLN A 22 -10.56 1.95 -2.82
N HIS A 23 -11.52 2.52 -3.57
CA HIS A 23 -11.86 3.93 -3.45
C HIS A 23 -12.56 4.20 -2.12
N GLU A 24 -13.52 3.35 -1.75
CA GLU A 24 -14.22 3.47 -0.47
C GLU A 24 -13.30 3.19 0.72
N LEU A 25 -12.40 2.20 0.61
CA LEU A 25 -11.37 2.00 1.62
C LEU A 25 -10.45 3.23 1.76
N ALA A 26 -10.08 3.87 0.64
CA ALA A 26 -9.23 5.06 0.69
C ALA A 26 -9.97 6.25 1.33
N ASP A 27 -11.24 6.46 0.97
CA ASP A 27 -12.11 7.48 1.55
C ASP A 27 -12.29 7.29 3.06
N GLU A 28 -12.57 6.05 3.48
CA GLU A 28 -12.72 5.69 4.90
C GLU A 28 -11.41 5.92 5.70
N MET A 29 -10.27 5.62 5.09
CA MET A 29 -8.96 5.84 5.71
C MET A 29 -8.49 7.30 5.62
N GLY A 30 -9.25 8.19 4.98
CA GLY A 30 -8.91 9.60 4.81
C GLY A 30 -7.70 9.82 3.90
N VAL A 31 -7.41 8.91 2.98
CA VAL A 31 -6.27 8.98 2.05
C VAL A 31 -6.75 8.98 0.59
N THR A 32 -5.90 9.43 -0.31
CA THR A 32 -6.23 9.33 -1.74
C THR A 32 -6.14 7.88 -2.22
N ARG A 33 -7.00 7.49 -3.16
CA ARG A 33 -6.94 6.18 -3.82
C ARG A 33 -5.56 5.90 -4.41
N THR A 34 -4.91 6.93 -4.97
CA THR A 34 -3.55 6.82 -5.52
C THR A 34 -2.55 6.45 -4.44
N TYR A 35 -2.61 7.11 -3.28
CA TYR A 35 -1.74 6.82 -2.14
C TYR A 35 -1.95 5.40 -1.61
N LEU A 36 -3.21 4.99 -1.42
CA LEU A 36 -3.54 3.62 -1.02
C LEU A 36 -2.98 2.61 -2.04
N ASN A 37 -3.16 2.86 -3.34
CA ASN A 37 -2.64 1.96 -4.38
C ASN A 37 -1.11 1.83 -4.31
N LEU A 38 -0.38 2.93 -4.07
CA LEU A 38 1.09 2.88 -3.91
C LEU A 38 1.51 2.05 -2.70
N VAL A 39 0.83 2.22 -1.56
CA VAL A 39 1.09 1.45 -0.33
C VAL A 39 0.81 -0.03 -0.54
N LEU A 40 -0.35 -0.37 -1.12
CA LEU A 40 -0.71 -1.76 -1.44
C LEU A 40 0.24 -2.41 -2.46
N ASN A 41 0.90 -1.62 -3.31
CA ASN A 41 1.90 -2.10 -4.25
C ASN A 41 3.35 -2.04 -3.70
N GLY A 42 3.55 -1.59 -2.46
CA GLY A 42 4.91 -1.44 -1.89
C GLY A 42 5.76 -0.38 -2.60
N LYS A 43 5.12 0.56 -3.31
CA LYS A 43 5.78 1.63 -4.06
C LYS A 43 5.97 2.92 -3.25
N VAL A 44 5.55 2.91 -1.98
CA VAL A 44 5.73 4.04 -1.07
C VAL A 44 6.92 3.74 -0.18
N GLY A 45 7.83 4.71 -0.07
CA GLY A 45 8.98 4.62 0.83
C GLY A 45 8.58 4.67 2.30
N LYS A 46 9.50 4.28 3.19
CA LYS A 46 9.36 4.31 4.66
C LYS A 46 9.17 5.75 5.16
N THR A 47 7.95 6.26 5.01
CA THR A 47 7.51 7.59 5.42
C THR A 47 6.48 7.44 6.53
N SER A 48 6.42 8.39 7.47
CA SER A 48 5.53 8.33 8.64
C SER A 48 4.05 8.15 8.29
N GLY A 49 3.64 8.57 7.09
CA GLY A 49 2.29 8.36 6.56
C GLY A 49 1.97 6.91 6.18
N CYS A 50 2.97 6.14 5.70
CA CYS A 50 2.79 4.74 5.31
C CYS A 50 2.44 3.88 6.53
N ASP A 51 3.23 4.03 7.59
CA ASP A 51 3.08 3.27 8.84
C ASP A 51 1.73 3.54 9.51
N SER A 52 1.31 4.81 9.54
CA SER A 52 0.02 5.21 10.10
C SER A 52 -1.15 4.60 9.32
N LEU A 53 -1.11 4.61 7.98
CA LEU A 53 -2.16 4.02 7.16
C LEU A 53 -2.22 2.49 7.33
N VAL A 54 -1.08 1.81 7.31
CA VAL A 54 -0.99 0.36 7.51
C VAL A 54 -1.56 -0.03 8.88
N LYS A 55 -1.26 0.75 9.91
CA LYS A 55 -1.79 0.56 11.26
C LYS A 55 -3.30 0.74 11.31
N SER A 56 -3.85 1.76 10.67
CA SER A 56 -5.30 1.98 10.57
C SER A 56 -5.99 0.83 9.84
N ILE A 57 -5.44 0.39 8.71
CA ILE A 57 -5.95 -0.76 7.94
C ILE A 57 -5.91 -2.03 8.79
N ARG A 58 -4.83 -2.28 9.54
CA ARG A 58 -4.72 -3.45 10.43
C ARG A 58 -5.70 -3.40 11.60
N ASN A 59 -5.99 -2.21 12.13
CA ASN A 59 -7.00 -2.04 13.17
C ASN A 59 -8.40 -2.39 12.65
N LYS A 60 -8.70 -1.98 11.40
CA LYS A 60 -9.94 -2.33 10.71
C LYS A 60 -10.03 -3.82 10.36
N PHE A 61 -8.91 -4.40 9.92
CA PHE A 61 -8.81 -5.78 9.46
C PHE A 61 -7.86 -6.58 10.36
N PRO A 62 -8.30 -7.01 11.56
CA PRO A 62 -7.46 -7.76 12.50
C PRO A 62 -7.02 -9.13 11.97
N ASP A 63 -7.65 -9.62 10.90
CA ASP A 63 -7.33 -10.87 10.21
C ASP A 63 -5.97 -10.81 9.48
N ILE A 64 -5.45 -9.61 9.21
CA ILE A 64 -4.15 -9.39 8.55
C ILE A 64 -3.02 -9.58 9.58
N LYS A 65 -2.40 -10.77 9.58
CA LYS A 65 -1.49 -11.24 10.64
C LYS A 65 -0.02 -10.90 10.47
N GLU A 66 0.47 -10.62 9.27
CA GLU A 66 1.91 -10.52 9.02
C GLU A 66 2.49 -9.10 9.12
N PRO A 67 3.79 -8.98 9.47
CA PRO A 67 4.46 -7.69 9.51
C PRO A 67 4.60 -7.15 8.08
N TYR A 68 3.75 -6.20 7.72
CA TYR A 68 4.06 -5.31 6.60
C TYR A 68 5.15 -4.34 7.05
N GLU A 69 6.39 -4.63 6.70
CA GLU A 69 7.40 -3.59 6.65
C GLU A 69 7.21 -2.84 5.35
N CYS A 70 6.97 -1.53 5.44
CA CYS A 70 7.00 -0.64 4.29
C CYS A 70 8.44 -0.63 3.77
N THR A 71 8.77 -1.64 2.95
CA THR A 71 10.06 -1.77 2.30
C THR A 71 10.13 -0.62 1.32
N SER A 72 11.09 0.28 1.56
CA SER A 72 11.37 1.32 0.58
C SER A 72 11.56 0.64 -0.76
N PRO A 73 10.81 1.02 -1.82
CA PRO A 73 11.18 0.57 -3.13
C PRO A 73 12.64 0.99 -3.30
N ASP A 74 13.52 0.04 -3.65
CA ASP A 74 14.81 0.40 -4.22
C ASP A 74 14.56 1.56 -5.19
N PRO A 75 15.34 2.64 -5.15
CA PRO A 75 15.15 3.73 -6.10
C PRO A 75 15.30 3.14 -7.49
N ILE A 76 14.17 2.81 -8.13
CA ILE A 76 14.14 2.58 -9.56
C ILE A 76 14.39 3.98 -10.10
N ILE A 77 15.68 4.20 -10.39
CA ILE A 77 16.26 5.38 -10.98
C ILE A 77 15.25 5.95 -11.96
N ALA A 78 14.64 7.07 -11.57
CA ALA A 78 13.84 7.87 -12.45
C ALA A 78 14.77 8.36 -13.55
N GLY A 79 14.64 7.78 -14.74
CA GLY A 79 15.23 8.29 -15.96
C GLY A 79 16.74 8.15 -16.03
N GLY A 80 17.19 7.11 -16.74
CA GLY A 80 18.35 7.29 -17.60
C GLY A 80 18.09 8.49 -18.51
N LYS A 81 18.73 9.60 -18.19
CA LYS A 81 19.17 10.59 -19.16
C LYS A 81 20.68 10.70 -19.00
N GLU A 82 21.37 9.78 -19.65
CA GLU A 82 22.63 10.11 -20.30
C GLU A 82 22.32 11.26 -21.27
N GLU A 83 22.57 12.48 -20.84
CA GLU A 83 22.79 13.60 -21.75
C GLU A 83 24.27 13.96 -21.63
N THR A 84 25.01 13.42 -22.61
CA THR A 84 26.26 13.87 -23.27
C THR A 84 27.28 14.67 -22.47
#